data_AF-A0A6N9PSU3-F1
#
_entry.id   AF-A0A6N9PSU3-F1
#
_cell.length_a   1.000
_cell.length_b   1.000
_cell.length_c   1.000
_cell.angle_alpha   90.00
_cell.angle_beta   90.00
_cell.angle_gamma   90.00
#
_symmetry.space_group_name_H-M   'P 1'
#
loop_
_entity.id
_entity.type
_entity.pdbx_description
1 polymer ?
#
loop_
_entity_poly.entity_id
_entity_poly.type
_entity_poly.pdbx_seq_one_letter_code
_entity_poly.pdbx_strand_id
1 'polypeptide(L)'
;MRLPKSFYERPLTPEEAQFATDHINIVWWYLDQQGLDRAEWFDVVIFRYLLTVKRWLALPDLQQVKFVTVACSAMRSAIGHEREKRAKEPRSVSLYDVIPGTDDLQYIDTIAAPEPAFL
;
A
#
# COMPACT_ATOMS: atom_id res chain seq x y z
N MET A 1 -13.83 16.10 2.89
CA MET A 1 -12.92 17.08 3.53
C MET A 1 -11.63 16.40 3.95
N ARG A 2 -10.46 16.99 3.63
CA ARG A 2 -9.14 16.47 4.05
C ARG A 2 -8.70 17.24 5.29
N LEU A 3 -8.29 16.52 6.34
CA LEU A 3 -7.74 17.12 7.55
C LEU A 3 -6.25 17.49 7.35
N PRO A 4 -5.67 18.35 8.22
CA PRO A 4 -4.25 18.70 8.14
C PRO A 4 -3.33 17.47 8.18
N LYS A 5 -2.13 17.57 7.59
CA LYS A 5 -1.16 16.46 7.55
C LYS A 5 -0.82 15.94 8.96
N SER A 6 -0.62 16.85 9.90
CA SER A 6 -0.32 16.55 11.31
C SER A 6 -1.39 15.69 11.99
N PHE A 7 -2.65 15.80 11.58
CA PHE A 7 -3.72 14.94 12.06
C PHE A 7 -3.48 13.47 11.71
N TYR A 8 -2.93 13.19 10.53
CA TYR A 8 -2.68 11.84 10.06
C TYR A 8 -1.37 11.26 10.61
N GLU A 9 -0.34 12.09 10.78
CA GLU A 9 0.99 11.67 11.24
C GLU A 9 1.09 11.45 12.74
N ARG A 10 0.21 12.06 13.56
CA ARG A 10 0.19 11.77 14.99
C ARG A 10 -0.18 10.31 15.28
N PRO A 11 0.29 9.71 16.39
CA PRO A 11 -0.21 8.44 16.87
C PRO A 11 -1.74 8.44 17.08
N LEU A 12 -2.33 7.25 17.16
CA LEU A 12 -3.72 7.12 17.59
C LEU A 12 -3.86 7.63 19.03
N THR A 13 -4.97 8.31 19.31
CA THR A 13 -5.37 8.57 20.70
C THR A 13 -5.81 7.25 21.36
N PRO A 14 -5.89 7.18 22.70
CA PRO A 14 -6.41 6.00 23.38
C PRO A 14 -7.82 5.60 22.91
N GLU A 15 -8.68 6.59 22.66
CA GLU A 15 -10.04 6.37 22.13
C GLU A 15 -10.01 5.77 20.72
N GLU A 16 -9.18 6.31 19.82
CA GLU A 16 -9.03 5.77 18.47
C GLU A 16 -8.42 4.37 18.48
N ALA A 17 -7.47 4.11 19.37
CA ALA A 17 -6.85 2.80 19.53
C ALA A 17 -7.86 1.76 20.03
N GLN A 18 -8.65 2.10 21.06
CA GLN A 18 -9.70 1.23 21.57
C GLN A 18 -10.75 0.93 20.49
N PHE A 19 -11.23 1.96 19.80
CA PHE A 19 -12.20 1.80 18.71
C PHE A 19 -11.66 0.89 17.60
N ALA A 20 -10.38 1.05 17.24
CA ALA A 20 -9.71 0.21 16.27
C ALA A 20 -9.63 -1.26 16.75
N THR A 21 -9.29 -1.50 18.01
CA THR A 21 -9.26 -2.85 18.59
C THR A 21 -10.64 -3.51 18.56
N ASP A 22 -11.67 -2.78 18.96
CA ASP A 22 -13.04 -3.30 19.03
C ASP A 22 -13.60 -3.71 17.66
N HIS A 23 -13.13 -3.08 16.59
CA HIS A 23 -13.63 -3.27 15.22
C HIS A 23 -12.60 -3.94 14.29
N ILE A 24 -11.48 -4.46 14.81
CA ILE A 24 -10.41 -5.01 13.97
C ILE A 24 -10.84 -6.27 13.21
N ASN A 25 -11.87 -6.98 13.73
CA ASN A 25 -12.48 -8.13 13.07
C ASN A 25 -13.01 -7.82 11.66
N ILE A 26 -13.37 -6.56 11.37
CA ILE A 26 -13.77 -6.10 10.04
C ILE A 26 -12.64 -6.33 9.02
N VAL A 27 -11.38 -6.16 9.42
CA VAL A 27 -10.23 -6.37 8.53
C VAL A 27 -10.15 -7.83 8.11
N TRP A 28 -10.23 -8.76 9.08
CA TRP A 28 -10.18 -10.20 8.82
C TRP A 28 -11.36 -10.65 7.96
N TRP A 29 -12.57 -10.27 8.36
CA TRP A 29 -13.78 -10.59 7.59
C TRP A 29 -13.69 -10.04 6.16
N TYR A 30 -13.22 -8.80 5.98
CA TYR A 30 -13.09 -8.21 4.66
C TYR A 30 -12.11 -8.98 3.78
N LEU A 31 -10.92 -9.33 4.29
CA LEU A 31 -9.93 -10.11 3.53
C LEU A 31 -10.49 -11.47 3.12
N ASP A 32 -11.18 -12.17 4.02
CA ASP A 32 -11.83 -13.45 3.73
C ASP A 32 -12.89 -13.31 2.65
N GLN A 33 -13.74 -12.29 2.73
CA GLN A 33 -14.79 -12.03 1.74
C GLN A 33 -14.22 -11.67 0.36
N GLN A 34 -12.99 -11.13 0.30
CA GLN A 34 -12.31 -10.85 -0.97
C GLN A 34 -11.47 -12.03 -1.48
N GLY A 35 -11.37 -13.13 -0.71
CA GLY A 35 -10.52 -14.28 -1.06
C GLY A 35 -9.03 -13.93 -1.09
N LEU A 36 -8.59 -12.97 -0.26
CA LEU A 36 -7.21 -12.50 -0.21
C LEU A 36 -6.43 -13.24 0.86
N ASP A 37 -5.17 -13.59 0.58
CA ASP A 37 -4.27 -14.11 1.59
C ASP A 37 -4.05 -13.07 2.70
N ARG A 38 -4.39 -13.44 3.93
CA ARG A 38 -4.26 -12.54 5.09
C ARG A 38 -2.81 -12.14 5.32
N ALA A 39 -1.85 -13.04 5.15
CA ALA A 39 -0.44 -12.75 5.39
C ALA A 39 0.12 -11.75 4.38
N GLU A 40 -0.36 -11.81 3.14
CA GLU A 40 0.07 -10.91 2.07
C GLU A 40 -0.61 -9.53 2.15
N TRP A 41 -1.90 -9.49 2.50
CA TRP A 41 -2.71 -8.28 2.34
C TRP A 41 -2.99 -7.52 3.63
N PHE A 42 -2.72 -8.09 4.81
CA PHE A 42 -3.01 -7.42 6.09
C PHE A 42 -2.32 -6.06 6.21
N ASP A 43 -1.00 -6.01 5.98
CA ASP A 43 -0.23 -4.76 6.10
C ASP A 43 -0.70 -3.71 5.10
N VAL A 44 -1.13 -4.11 3.91
CA VAL A 44 -1.67 -3.20 2.88
C VAL A 44 -2.96 -2.53 3.37
N VAL A 45 -3.86 -3.30 3.97
CA VAL A 45 -5.19 -2.79 4.35
C VAL A 45 -5.23 -2.15 5.73
N ILE A 46 -4.39 -2.59 6.68
CA ILE A 46 -4.44 -2.15 8.07
C ILE A 46 -4.16 -0.66 8.22
N PHE A 47 -3.19 -0.10 7.49
CA PHE A 47 -2.91 1.34 7.55
C PHE A 47 -4.10 2.18 7.09
N ARG A 48 -4.80 1.70 6.07
CA ARG A 48 -5.98 2.40 5.56
C ARG A 48 -7.19 2.25 6.48
N TYR A 49 -7.32 1.11 7.15
CA TYR A 49 -8.30 0.89 8.22
C TYR A 49 -8.07 1.88 9.38
N LEU A 50 -6.85 1.96 9.92
CA LEU A 50 -6.52 2.86 11.02
C LEU A 50 -6.72 4.33 10.63
N LEU A 51 -6.37 4.71 9.40
CA LEU A 51 -6.64 6.05 8.88
C LEU A 51 -8.15 6.35 8.83
N THR A 52 -8.95 5.34 8.51
CA THR A 52 -10.42 5.44 8.49
C THR A 52 -10.97 5.61 9.89
N VAL A 53 -10.45 4.91 10.90
CA VAL A 53 -10.82 5.11 12.32
C VAL A 53 -10.66 6.58 12.72
N LYS A 54 -9.47 7.15 12.50
CA LYS A 54 -9.20 8.57 12.82
C LYS A 54 -10.21 9.49 12.15
N ARG A 55 -10.44 9.31 10.85
CA ARG A 55 -11.36 10.16 10.08
C ARG A 55 -12.81 9.99 10.51
N TRP A 56 -13.23 8.77 10.80
CA TRP A 56 -14.60 8.46 11.18
C TRP A 56 -14.99 9.13 12.49
N LEU A 57 -14.11 9.05 13.49
CA LEU A 57 -14.34 9.68 14.78
C LEU A 57 -14.24 11.21 14.71
N ALA A 58 -13.36 11.77 13.86
CA ALA A 58 -13.16 13.21 13.77
C ALA A 58 -14.14 13.96 12.85
N LEU A 59 -14.86 13.27 11.95
CA LEU A 59 -15.71 13.89 10.94
C LEU A 59 -17.17 13.41 11.09
N PRO A 60 -18.05 14.19 11.76
CA PRO A 60 -19.46 13.85 11.93
C PRO A 60 -20.20 13.59 10.62
N ASP A 61 -19.86 14.30 9.55
CA ASP A 61 -20.47 14.09 8.22
C ASP A 61 -20.18 12.68 7.68
N LEU A 62 -19.03 12.11 8.03
CA LEU A 62 -18.72 10.75 7.63
C LEU A 62 -19.70 9.81 8.36
N GLN A 63 -19.98 10.07 9.65
CA GLN A 63 -20.82 9.26 10.54
C GLN A 63 -22.28 9.04 10.10
N GLN A 64 -22.70 9.66 9.00
CA GLN A 64 -23.99 9.43 8.36
C GLN A 64 -24.12 8.03 7.73
N VAL A 65 -23.01 7.34 7.45
CA VAL A 65 -23.00 5.94 7.00
C VAL A 65 -22.52 5.00 8.12
N LYS A 66 -22.41 3.69 7.89
CA LYS A 66 -21.82 2.78 8.89
C LYS A 66 -20.30 2.76 8.75
N PHE A 67 -19.58 2.66 9.87
CA PHE A 67 -18.12 2.57 9.89
C PHE A 67 -17.59 1.46 8.97
N VAL A 68 -18.19 0.27 9.05
CA VAL A 68 -17.82 -0.89 8.21
C VAL A 68 -17.86 -0.56 6.71
N THR A 69 -18.84 0.23 6.27
CA THR A 69 -18.98 0.64 4.87
C THR A 69 -17.78 1.48 4.43
N VAL A 70 -17.38 2.45 5.26
CA VAL A 70 -16.24 3.32 4.95
C VAL A 70 -14.92 2.55 5.02
N ALA A 71 -14.75 1.71 6.04
CA ALA A 71 -13.57 0.87 6.19
C ALA A 71 -13.38 -0.05 4.98
N CYS A 72 -14.42 -0.75 4.55
CA CYS A 72 -14.37 -1.62 3.36
C CYS A 72 -14.04 -0.85 2.09
N SER A 73 -14.66 0.32 1.89
CA SER A 73 -14.35 1.16 0.73
C SER A 73 -12.88 1.60 0.74
N ALA A 74 -12.36 1.98 1.90
CA ALA A 74 -10.99 2.43 2.02
C ALA A 74 -10.00 1.27 1.78
N MET A 75 -10.21 0.11 2.41
CA MET A 75 -9.38 -1.08 2.20
C MET A 75 -9.38 -1.54 0.74
N ARG A 76 -10.53 -1.50 0.05
CA ARG A 76 -10.61 -1.75 -1.39
C ARG A 76 -9.69 -0.83 -2.19
N SER A 77 -9.70 0.46 -1.88
CA SER A 77 -8.79 1.41 -2.53
C SER A 77 -7.32 1.11 -2.24
N ALA A 78 -6.97 0.69 -1.01
CA ALA A 78 -5.60 0.30 -0.67
C ALA A 78 -5.11 -0.88 -1.52
N ILE A 79 -5.94 -1.91 -1.69
CA ILE A 79 -5.65 -3.05 -2.57
C ILE A 79 -5.41 -2.59 -4.01
N GLY A 80 -6.28 -1.73 -4.54
CA GLY A 80 -6.12 -1.18 -5.89
C GLY A 80 -4.78 -0.46 -6.08
N HIS A 81 -4.40 0.40 -5.14
CA HIS A 81 -3.14 1.13 -5.20
C HIS A 81 -1.92 0.20 -5.12
N GLU A 82 -1.98 -0.82 -4.26
CA GLU A 82 -0.89 -1.80 -4.15
C GLU A 82 -0.75 -2.64 -5.44
N ARG A 83 -1.86 -3.06 -6.04
CA ARG A 83 -1.82 -3.75 -7.35
C ARG A 83 -1.24 -2.87 -8.44
N GLU A 84 -1.64 -1.59 -8.51
CA GLU A 84 -1.08 -0.64 -9.46
C GLU A 84 0.41 -0.39 -9.24
N LYS A 85 0.85 -0.33 -7.98
CA LYS A 85 2.27 -0.20 -7.62
C LYS A 85 3.06 -1.41 -8.11
N ARG A 86 2.61 -2.63 -7.78
CA ARG A 86 3.25 -3.88 -8.22
C ARG A 86 3.30 -4.02 -9.74
N ALA A 87 2.25 -3.59 -10.44
CA ALA A 87 2.21 -3.60 -11.91
C ALA A 87 3.22 -2.64 -12.56
N LYS A 88 3.67 -1.61 -11.83
CA LYS A 88 4.68 -0.63 -12.27
C LYS A 88 6.08 -0.94 -11.74
N GLU A 89 6.23 -2.00 -10.94
CA GLU A 89 7.51 -2.34 -10.33
C GLU A 89 8.48 -2.76 -11.43
N PRO A 90 9.65 -2.08 -11.57
CA PRO A 90 10.63 -2.46 -12.57
C PRO A 90 11.03 -3.91 -12.40
N ARG A 91 11.01 -4.67 -13.49
CA ARG A 91 11.53 -6.04 -13.47
C ARG A 91 13.03 -5.96 -13.16
N SER A 92 13.44 -6.55 -12.05
CA SER A 92 14.87 -6.76 -11.80
C SER A 92 15.39 -7.78 -12.81
N VAL A 93 16.49 -7.42 -13.45
CA VAL A 93 17.24 -8.26 -14.38
C VAL A 93 18.69 -8.29 -13.92
N SER A 94 19.37 -9.40 -14.17
CA SER A 94 20.82 -9.48 -14.02
C SER A 94 21.50 -8.68 -15.12
N LEU A 95 22.65 -8.08 -14.83
CA LEU A 95 23.50 -7.52 -15.89
C LEU A 95 23.94 -8.59 -16.90
N TYR A 96 23.98 -9.85 -16.47
CA TYR A 96 24.33 -10.99 -17.32
C TYR A 96 23.11 -11.63 -18.02
N ASP A 97 21.90 -11.08 -17.84
CA ASP A 97 20.73 -11.55 -18.59
C ASP A 97 20.84 -11.08 -20.06
N VAL A 98 20.41 -11.94 -20.98
CA VAL A 98 20.28 -11.59 -22.40
C VAL A 98 19.15 -10.58 -22.57
N ILE A 99 19.41 -9.52 -23.35
CA ILE A 99 18.40 -8.51 -23.67
C ILE A 99 17.32 -9.14 -24.56
N PRO A 100 16.03 -9.07 -24.21
CA PRO A 100 14.98 -9.65 -25.04
C PRO A 100 14.99 -9.11 -26.48
N GLY A 101 15.10 -10.00 -27.46
CA GLY A 101 15.09 -9.65 -28.89
C GLY A 101 16.45 -9.30 -29.49
N THR A 102 17.56 -9.59 -28.81
CA THR A 102 18.93 -9.47 -29.35
C THR A 102 19.55 -10.85 -29.60
N ASP A 103 20.58 -10.89 -30.46
CA ASP A 103 21.42 -12.08 -30.65
C ASP A 103 22.43 -12.19 -29.48
N ASP A 104 21.96 -12.73 -28.36
CA ASP A 104 22.76 -13.05 -27.15
C ASP A 104 23.44 -11.87 -26.43
N LEU A 105 23.14 -10.63 -26.81
CA LEU A 105 23.71 -9.44 -26.18
C LEU A 105 23.20 -9.29 -24.74
N GLN A 106 24.11 -9.20 -23.76
CA GLN A 106 23.76 -9.06 -22.35
C GLN A 106 23.66 -7.58 -21.94
N TYR A 107 22.92 -7.29 -20.88
CA TYR A 107 22.82 -5.92 -20.36
C TYR A 107 24.19 -5.32 -19.98
N ILE A 108 25.14 -6.14 -19.52
CA ILE A 108 26.51 -5.72 -19.18
C ILE A 108 27.28 -5.17 -20.37
N ASP A 109 27.02 -5.68 -21.59
CA ASP A 109 27.70 -5.27 -22.82
C ASP A 109 27.28 -3.87 -23.29
N THR A 110 26.17 -3.33 -22.75
CA THR A 110 25.66 -1.99 -23.06
C THR A 110 26.23 -0.90 -22.15
N ILE A 111 26.92 -1.27 -21.07
CA ILE A 111 27.53 -0.32 -20.16
C ILE A 111 28.86 0.13 -20.76
N ALA A 112 28.98 1.42 -21.07
CA ALA A 112 30.24 1.98 -21.53
C ALA A 112 31.35 1.74 -20.48
N ALA A 113 32.52 1.28 -20.93
CA ALA A 113 33.69 1.21 -20.06
C ALA A 113 33.96 2.60 -19.47
N PRO A 114 34.37 2.71 -18.20
CA PRO A 114 34.75 3.99 -17.63
C PRO A 114 35.86 4.62 -18.48
N GLU A 115 35.71 5.91 -18.79
CA GLU A 115 36.74 6.69 -19.47
C GLU A 115 38.09 6.45 -18.77
N PRO A 116 39.14 6.04 -19.51
CA PRO A 116 40.44 5.84 -18.89
C PRO A 116 40.87 7.17 -18.27
N ALA A 117 41.09 7.18 -16.95
CA ALA A 117 41.66 8.33 -16.27
C ALA A 117 43.07 8.54 -16.84
N PHE A 118 43.21 9.46 -17.78
CA PHE A 118 44.50 9.90 -18.27
C PHE A 118 45.22 10.61 -17.09
N LEU A 119 46.25 9.95 -16.55
CA LEU A 119 47.21 10.53 -15.59
C LEU A 119 48.30 11.31 -16.33
#